data_AF-A0A7C7QZE8-F1
#
_entry.id   AF-A0A7C7QZE8-F1
#
_cell.length_a   1.000
_cell.length_b   1.000
_cell.length_c   1.000
_cell.angle_alpha   90.00
_cell.angle_beta   90.00
_cell.angle_gamma   90.00
#
_symmetry.space_group_name_H-M   'P 1'
#
loop_
_entity.id
_entity.type
_entity.pdbx_description
1 polymer ?
#
loop_
_entity_poly.entity_id
_entity_poly.type
_entity_poly.pdbx_seq_one_letter_code
_entity_poly.pdbx_strand_id
1 'polypeptide(L)'
;MIQAIPFPPLSPELFTLSLGSFTFALRWYALAYLAGLGLGWWVIWKACARPTLWPDNTAPMEPAKVESLLTAVVLGVILGGRFGYIVFYQPAFYLENPGLILRLWEGGMSFHGGLVGVAVAAGIFCWRAKAPPLQVADAMSMVIAFGLLFGRLANFINAELWGRASDVPWAVIFPGAAAQDCAGPAGIVDYFGATVCARHPSQLYEAALEGLFMGAVLLFLAWRRGWLKR
;
A
#
# COMPACT_ATOMS: atom_id res chain seq x y z
N MET A 1 15.67 22.30 24.99
CA MET A 1 14.84 22.41 23.77
C MET A 1 14.74 21.00 23.21
N ILE A 2 13.53 20.47 22.99
CA ILE A 2 13.37 19.12 22.43
C ILE A 2 13.96 19.17 21.00
N GLN A 3 15.06 18.47 20.76
CA GLN A 3 15.76 18.48 19.46
C GLN A 3 15.07 17.57 18.43
N ALA A 4 14.23 16.63 18.87
CA ALA A 4 13.45 15.74 18.00
C ALA A 4 12.20 15.19 18.70
N ILE A 5 11.20 14.78 17.91
CA ILE A 5 9.92 14.26 18.39
C ILE A 5 10.06 12.77 18.73
N PRO A 6 9.72 12.31 19.95
CA PRO A 6 9.68 10.88 20.22
C PRO A 6 8.58 10.20 19.42
N PHE A 7 8.84 9.00 18.89
CA PHE A 7 7.79 8.24 18.23
C PHE A 7 6.63 7.97 19.21
N PRO A 8 5.37 8.22 18.82
CA PRO A 8 4.23 8.00 19.69
C PRO A 8 4.12 6.51 20.10
N PRO A 9 3.52 6.18 21.25
CA PRO A 9 3.38 4.82 21.74
C PRO A 9 2.30 4.05 20.95
N LEU A 10 2.54 3.84 19.65
CA LEU A 10 1.65 3.14 18.75
C LEU A 10 2.02 1.66 18.69
N SER A 11 0.99 0.80 18.82
CA SER A 11 1.10 -0.63 18.57
C SER A 11 0.78 -0.95 17.11
N PRO A 12 1.57 -1.78 16.42
CA PRO A 12 1.22 -2.34 15.11
C PRO A 12 -0.09 -3.14 15.11
N GLU A 13 -0.40 -3.75 16.26
CA GLU A 13 -1.60 -4.55 16.50
C GLU A 13 -2.68 -3.65 17.12
N LEU A 14 -3.87 -3.63 16.50
CA LEU A 14 -5.04 -2.94 17.03
C LEU A 14 -5.58 -3.67 18.26
N PHE A 15 -5.74 -4.99 18.15
CA PHE A 15 -6.06 -5.88 19.26
C PHE A 15 -5.57 -7.29 18.95
N THR A 16 -5.39 -8.06 20.02
CA THR A 16 -4.94 -9.45 19.97
C THR A 16 -5.89 -10.32 20.79
N LEU A 17 -6.33 -11.43 20.20
CA LEU A 17 -7.19 -12.44 20.81
C LEU A 17 -6.42 -13.75 20.90
N SER A 18 -6.28 -14.30 22.10
CA SER A 18 -5.61 -15.58 22.34
C SER A 18 -6.63 -16.64 22.75
N LEU A 19 -6.72 -17.72 21.97
CA LEU A 19 -7.58 -18.88 22.20
C LEU A 19 -6.70 -20.13 22.27
N GLY A 20 -6.26 -20.49 23.48
CA GLY A 20 -5.31 -21.59 23.68
C GLY A 20 -3.95 -21.29 23.02
N SER A 21 -3.50 -22.15 22.12
CA SER A 21 -2.26 -21.94 21.34
C SER A 21 -2.44 -21.02 20.12
N PHE A 22 -3.69 -20.66 19.78
CA PHE A 22 -3.98 -19.79 18.66
C PHE A 22 -3.98 -18.33 19.11
N THR A 23 -3.18 -17.50 18.43
CA THR A 23 -3.16 -16.04 18.64
C THR A 23 -3.56 -15.35 17.34
N PHE A 24 -4.65 -14.59 17.38
CA PHE A 24 -5.09 -13.74 16.29
C PHE A 24 -4.80 -12.29 16.63
N ALA A 25 -4.00 -11.61 15.81
CA ALA A 25 -3.72 -10.19 15.94
C ALA A 25 -4.28 -9.45 14.72
N LEU A 26 -5.21 -8.51 14.95
CA LEU A 26 -5.65 -7.60 13.91
C LEU A 26 -4.65 -6.44 13.81
N ARG A 27 -4.01 -6.29 12.66
CA ARG A 27 -2.97 -5.27 12.43
C ARG A 27 -3.53 -4.06 11.69
N TRP A 28 -3.01 -2.87 11.99
CA TRP A 28 -3.33 -1.65 11.26
C TRP A 28 -3.09 -1.76 9.76
N TYR A 29 -2.07 -2.51 9.37
CA TYR A 29 -1.76 -2.80 7.98
C TYR A 29 -2.90 -3.51 7.22
N ALA A 30 -3.58 -4.46 7.87
CA ALA A 30 -4.71 -5.15 7.27
C ALA A 30 -5.87 -4.17 7.04
N LEU A 31 -6.15 -3.31 8.02
CA LEU A 31 -7.17 -2.27 7.91
C LEU A 31 -6.83 -1.24 6.82
N ALA A 32 -5.55 -0.86 6.71
CA ALA A 32 -5.09 0.04 5.66
C ALA A 32 -5.33 -0.52 4.26
N TYR A 33 -5.03 -1.81 4.04
CA TYR A 33 -5.35 -2.48 2.77
C TYR A 33 -6.84 -2.54 2.50
N LEU A 34 -7.66 -2.91 3.50
CA LEU A 34 -9.11 -2.95 3.35
C LEU A 34 -9.70 -1.57 3.02
N ALA A 35 -9.22 -0.52 3.69
CA ALA A 35 -9.64 0.85 3.43
C ALA A 35 -9.23 1.31 2.02
N GLY A 36 -7.98 1.04 1.61
CA GLY A 36 -7.48 1.41 0.28
C GLY A 36 -8.24 0.70 -0.85
N LEU A 37 -8.39 -0.62 -0.74
CA LEU A 37 -9.12 -1.42 -1.72
C LEU A 37 -10.62 -1.09 -1.74
N GLY A 38 -11.24 -0.91 -0.57
CA GLY A 38 -12.65 -0.57 -0.44
C GLY A 38 -13.00 0.80 -1.01
N LEU A 39 -12.20 1.83 -0.70
CA LEU A 39 -12.39 3.16 -1.31
C LEU A 39 -12.10 3.13 -2.81
N GLY A 40 -11.06 2.42 -3.24
CA GLY A 40 -10.76 2.29 -4.66
C GLY A 40 -11.88 1.63 -5.44
N TRP A 41 -12.42 0.52 -4.93
CA TRP A 41 -13.61 -0.13 -5.49
C TRP A 41 -14.79 0.82 -5.57
N TRP A 42 -15.11 1.51 -4.48
CA TRP A 42 -16.27 2.41 -4.42
C TRP A 42 -16.16 3.57 -5.42
N VAL A 43 -14.96 4.14 -5.57
CA VAL A 43 -14.71 5.23 -6.52
C VAL A 43 -14.80 4.73 -7.96
N ILE A 44 -14.22 3.56 -8.31
CA ILE A 44 -14.34 2.98 -9.65
C ILE A 44 -15.80 2.64 -9.96
N TRP A 45 -16.52 2.05 -9.01
CA TRP A 45 -17.95 1.75 -9.15
C TRP A 45 -18.75 3.02 -9.45
N LYS A 46 -18.51 4.10 -8.70
CA LYS A 46 -19.14 5.41 -8.94
C LYS A 46 -18.78 6.00 -10.30
N ALA A 47 -17.56 5.80 -10.78
CA ALA A 47 -17.14 6.26 -12.09
C ALA A 47 -17.85 5.47 -13.20
N CYS A 48 -17.95 4.14 -13.07
CA CYS A 48 -18.65 3.29 -14.04
C CYS A 48 -20.17 3.56 -14.04
N ALA A 49 -20.75 3.92 -12.89
CA ALA A 49 -22.15 4.34 -12.77
C ALA A 49 -22.43 5.74 -13.37
N ARG A 50 -21.41 6.44 -13.89
CA ARG A 50 -21.53 7.75 -14.54
C ARG A 50 -20.94 7.68 -15.96
N PRO A 51 -21.71 7.18 -16.94
CA PRO A 51 -21.22 6.97 -18.30
C PRO A 51 -20.69 8.26 -18.94
N THR A 52 -21.21 9.43 -18.55
CA THR A 52 -20.77 10.75 -19.02
C THR A 52 -19.33 11.13 -18.67
N LEU A 53 -18.63 10.36 -17.81
CA LEU A 53 -17.20 10.53 -17.53
C LEU A 53 -16.31 9.94 -18.62
N TRP A 54 -16.83 9.02 -19.43
CA TRP A 54 -16.07 8.16 -20.34
C TRP A 54 -16.29 8.55 -21.81
N PRO A 55 -15.46 8.04 -22.75
CA PRO A 55 -15.65 8.28 -24.17
C PRO A 55 -17.02 7.78 -24.63
N ASP A 56 -17.63 8.48 -25.59
CA ASP A 56 -18.95 8.14 -26.15
C ASP A 56 -20.07 7.96 -25.12
N ASN A 57 -19.91 8.58 -23.93
CA ASN A 57 -20.79 8.40 -22.77
C ASN A 57 -21.01 6.92 -22.41
N THR A 58 -19.98 6.08 -22.56
CA THR A 58 -20.05 4.64 -22.29
C THR A 58 -18.92 4.24 -21.34
N ALA A 59 -19.28 3.70 -20.18
CA ALA A 59 -18.30 3.22 -19.19
C ALA A 59 -17.53 1.98 -19.70
N PRO A 60 -16.29 1.75 -19.25
CA PRO A 60 -15.47 0.61 -19.69
C PRO A 60 -16.04 -0.74 -19.27
N MET A 61 -16.85 -0.76 -18.22
CA MET A 61 -17.51 -1.95 -17.71
C MET A 61 -18.78 -1.57 -16.95
N GLU A 62 -19.69 -2.53 -16.83
CA GLU A 62 -20.85 -2.40 -15.95
C GLU A 62 -20.40 -2.25 -14.49
N PRO A 63 -21.08 -1.43 -13.67
CA PRO A 63 -20.73 -1.27 -12.25
C PRO A 63 -20.64 -2.58 -11.47
N ALA A 64 -21.48 -3.57 -11.79
CA ALA A 64 -21.45 -4.90 -11.17
C ALA A 64 -20.14 -5.67 -11.44
N LYS A 65 -19.46 -5.40 -12.56
CA LYS A 65 -18.19 -6.06 -12.89
C LYS A 65 -16.99 -5.50 -12.12
N VAL A 66 -17.14 -4.37 -11.43
CA VAL A 66 -16.07 -3.76 -10.62
C VAL A 66 -15.68 -4.65 -9.43
N GLU A 67 -16.62 -5.43 -8.88
CA GLU A 67 -16.32 -6.42 -7.84
C GLU A 67 -15.47 -7.59 -8.39
N SER A 68 -15.74 -8.01 -9.63
CA SER A 68 -14.96 -9.04 -10.32
C SER A 68 -13.55 -8.54 -10.65
N LEU A 69 -13.40 -7.26 -11.03
CA LEU A 69 -12.10 -6.62 -11.20
C LEU A 69 -11.34 -6.56 -9.86
N LEU A 70 -11.98 -6.11 -8.78
CA LEU A 70 -11.36 -6.08 -7.45
C LEU A 70 -10.86 -7.47 -7.04
N THR A 71 -11.69 -8.50 -7.23
CA THR A 71 -11.32 -9.89 -6.94
C THR A 71 -10.10 -10.32 -7.76
N ALA A 72 -10.07 -10.01 -9.06
CA ALA A 72 -8.93 -10.31 -9.92
C ALA A 72 -7.66 -9.58 -9.45
N VAL A 73 -7.75 -8.31 -9.08
CA VAL A 73 -6.63 -7.51 -8.56
C VAL A 73 -6.10 -8.11 -7.25
N VAL A 74 -6.97 -8.46 -6.30
CA VAL A 74 -6.57 -9.07 -5.03
C VAL A 74 -5.85 -10.40 -5.26
N LEU A 75 -6.39 -11.25 -6.13
CA LEU A 75 -5.74 -12.51 -6.50
C LEU A 75 -4.39 -12.26 -7.20
N GLY A 76 -4.32 -11.26 -8.07
CA GLY A 76 -3.08 -10.84 -8.74
C GLY A 76 -1.99 -10.41 -7.75
N VAL A 77 -2.33 -9.58 -6.76
CA VAL A 77 -1.39 -9.17 -5.70
C VAL A 77 -0.90 -10.38 -4.91
N ILE A 78 -1.82 -11.24 -4.46
CA ILE A 78 -1.49 -12.37 -3.59
C ILE A 78 -0.65 -13.41 -4.35
N LEU A 79 -1.12 -13.87 -5.50
CA LEU A 79 -0.46 -14.91 -6.28
C LEU A 79 0.85 -14.40 -6.88
N GLY A 80 0.82 -13.22 -7.51
CA GLY A 80 2.00 -12.60 -8.09
C GLY A 80 3.04 -12.24 -7.03
N GLY A 81 2.61 -11.66 -5.91
CA GLY A 81 3.51 -11.29 -4.82
C GLY A 81 4.18 -12.50 -4.19
N ARG A 82 3.43 -13.59 -3.99
CA ARG A 82 3.99 -14.83 -3.46
C ARG A 82 4.93 -15.50 -4.45
N PHE A 83 4.50 -15.65 -5.70
CA PHE A 83 5.32 -16.24 -6.76
C PHE A 83 6.62 -15.46 -6.97
N GLY A 84 6.55 -14.13 -7.05
CA GLY A 84 7.72 -13.27 -7.18
C GLY A 84 8.64 -13.35 -5.97
N TYR A 85 8.11 -13.52 -4.75
CA TYR A 85 8.96 -13.72 -3.58
C TYR A 85 9.78 -15.01 -3.69
N ILE A 86 9.11 -16.10 -4.06
CA ILE A 86 9.71 -17.42 -4.20
C ILE A 86 10.81 -17.38 -5.27
N VAL A 87 10.49 -16.89 -6.48
CA VAL A 87 11.41 -16.93 -7.61
C VAL A 87 12.59 -15.98 -7.44
N PHE A 88 12.37 -14.77 -6.92
CA PHE A 88 13.43 -13.74 -6.88
C PHE A 88 14.30 -13.81 -5.62
N TYR A 89 13.79 -14.32 -4.50
CA TYR A 89 14.52 -14.25 -3.22
C TYR A 89 14.91 -15.61 -2.66
N GLN A 90 14.07 -16.65 -2.78
CA GLN A 90 14.31 -17.94 -2.13
C GLN A 90 13.91 -19.17 -2.97
N PRO A 91 14.35 -19.29 -4.24
CA PRO A 91 13.86 -20.36 -5.12
C PRO A 91 14.23 -21.77 -4.65
N ALA A 92 15.48 -21.98 -4.22
CA ALA A 92 15.94 -23.30 -3.75
C ALA A 92 15.19 -23.77 -2.49
N PHE A 93 14.99 -22.86 -1.53
CA PHE A 93 14.30 -23.17 -0.28
C PHE A 93 12.87 -23.69 -0.51
N TYR A 94 12.10 -23.06 -1.41
CA TYR A 94 10.73 -23.46 -1.69
C TYR A 94 10.62 -24.68 -2.61
N LEU A 95 11.65 -25.00 -3.40
CA LEU A 95 11.71 -26.28 -4.13
C LEU A 95 11.84 -27.47 -3.18
N GLU A 96 12.61 -27.31 -2.11
CA GLU A 96 12.74 -28.34 -1.06
C GLU A 96 11.50 -28.38 -0.15
N ASN A 97 10.77 -27.27 -0.04
CA ASN A 97 9.64 -27.11 0.88
C ASN A 97 8.36 -26.62 0.19
N PRO A 98 7.80 -27.36 -0.79
CA PRO A 98 6.68 -26.89 -1.61
C PRO A 98 5.41 -26.61 -0.80
N GLY A 99 5.20 -27.30 0.32
CA GLY A 99 4.07 -27.05 1.22
C GLY A 99 4.08 -25.67 1.88
N LEU A 100 5.24 -25.01 1.95
CA LEU A 100 5.35 -23.66 2.51
C LEU A 100 4.88 -22.57 1.53
N ILE A 101 4.74 -22.88 0.24
CA ILE A 101 4.31 -21.91 -0.79
C ILE A 101 2.95 -21.29 -0.42
N LEU A 102 2.03 -22.07 0.14
CA LEU A 102 0.68 -21.62 0.51
C LEU A 102 0.60 -20.89 1.85
N ARG A 103 1.67 -20.88 2.65
CA ARG A 103 1.71 -20.29 4.00
C ARG A 103 1.95 -18.79 3.94
N LEU A 104 0.97 -18.06 3.44
CA LEU A 104 1.04 -16.59 3.28
C LEU A 104 1.17 -15.84 4.60
N TRP A 105 0.71 -16.44 5.71
CA TRP A 105 0.78 -15.85 7.05
C TRP A 105 2.19 -15.84 7.65
N GLU A 106 3.13 -16.62 7.10
CA GLU A 106 4.56 -16.57 7.48
C GLU A 106 5.29 -15.39 6.81
N GLY A 107 4.58 -14.57 6.04
CA GLY A 107 5.14 -13.45 5.28
C GLY A 107 5.79 -13.91 3.97
N GLY A 108 6.68 -13.08 3.42
CA GLY A 108 7.35 -13.35 2.15
C GLY A 108 6.49 -13.00 0.94
N MET A 109 6.46 -11.71 0.61
CA MET A 109 5.75 -11.13 -0.53
C MET A 109 6.70 -10.20 -1.30
N SER A 110 6.66 -10.28 -2.62
CA SER A 110 7.42 -9.41 -3.52
C SER A 110 6.53 -8.30 -4.06
N PHE A 111 6.96 -7.04 -3.90
CA PHE A 111 6.27 -5.91 -4.54
C PHE A 111 6.23 -6.06 -6.07
N HIS A 112 7.38 -6.35 -6.70
CA HIS A 112 7.49 -6.54 -8.15
C HIS A 112 6.60 -7.69 -8.64
N GLY A 113 6.58 -8.80 -7.90
CA GLY A 113 5.69 -9.92 -8.19
C GLY A 113 4.22 -9.52 -8.12
N GLY A 114 3.82 -8.76 -7.09
CA GLY A 114 2.46 -8.26 -6.93
C GLY A 114 2.04 -7.32 -8.07
N LEU A 115 2.93 -6.40 -8.47
CA LEU A 115 2.68 -5.47 -9.58
C LEU A 115 2.44 -6.21 -10.90
N VAL A 116 3.31 -7.16 -11.24
CA VAL A 116 3.16 -7.99 -12.45
C VAL A 116 1.89 -8.84 -12.37
N GLY A 117 1.62 -9.44 -11.20
CA GLY A 117 0.42 -10.24 -10.97
C GLY A 117 -0.87 -9.45 -11.16
N VAL A 118 -0.93 -8.20 -10.69
CA VAL A 118 -2.06 -7.29 -10.91
C VAL A 118 -2.21 -6.96 -12.38
N ALA A 119 -1.13 -6.62 -13.09
CA ALA A 119 -1.18 -6.29 -14.51
C ALA A 119 -1.72 -7.48 -15.34
N VAL A 120 -1.25 -8.70 -15.06
CA VAL A 120 -1.73 -9.93 -15.71
C VAL A 120 -3.19 -10.20 -15.36
N ALA A 121 -3.57 -10.13 -14.09
CA ALA A 121 -4.94 -10.40 -13.66
C ALA A 121 -5.95 -9.38 -14.23
N ALA A 122 -5.59 -8.10 -14.27
CA ALA A 122 -6.39 -7.06 -14.89
C ALA A 122 -6.50 -7.27 -16.41
N GLY A 123 -5.43 -7.67 -17.09
CA GLY A 123 -5.46 -8.03 -18.51
C GLY A 123 -6.39 -9.20 -18.81
N ILE A 124 -6.32 -10.27 -18.00
CA ILE A 124 -7.23 -11.42 -18.10
C ILE A 124 -8.68 -11.00 -17.86
N PHE A 125 -8.93 -10.15 -16.85
CA PHE A 125 -10.26 -9.59 -16.61
C PHE A 125 -10.78 -8.82 -17.82
N CYS A 126 -9.97 -7.91 -18.39
CA CYS A 126 -10.37 -7.12 -19.55
C CYS A 126 -10.74 -8.01 -20.74
N TRP A 127 -9.94 -9.04 -21.01
CA TRP A 127 -10.23 -10.02 -22.06
C TRP A 127 -11.54 -10.76 -21.83
N ARG A 128 -11.80 -11.28 -20.62
CA ARG A 128 -13.03 -12.03 -20.29
C ARG A 128 -14.27 -11.14 -20.25
N ALA A 129 -14.13 -9.92 -19.75
CA ALA A 129 -15.22 -8.96 -19.60
C ALA A 129 -15.51 -8.19 -20.89
N LYS A 130 -14.66 -8.31 -21.92
CA LYS A 130 -14.63 -7.50 -23.14
C LYS A 130 -14.54 -5.99 -22.83
N ALA A 131 -13.81 -5.65 -21.77
CA ALA A 131 -13.60 -4.27 -21.34
C ALA A 131 -12.35 -3.69 -22.01
N PRO A 132 -12.36 -2.42 -22.47
CA PRO A 132 -11.20 -1.76 -23.07
C PRO A 132 -10.05 -1.61 -22.03
N PRO A 133 -8.88 -2.26 -22.24
CA PRO A 133 -7.84 -2.34 -21.21
C PRO A 133 -7.31 -0.98 -20.74
N LEU A 134 -7.17 -0.01 -21.65
CA LEU A 134 -6.65 1.32 -21.29
C LEU A 134 -7.62 2.08 -20.39
N GLN A 135 -8.92 2.05 -20.66
CA GLN A 135 -9.90 2.71 -19.81
C GLN A 135 -10.04 2.02 -18.44
N VAL A 136 -9.85 0.70 -18.37
CA VAL A 136 -9.76 -0.02 -17.09
C VAL A 136 -8.51 0.40 -16.33
N ALA A 137 -7.37 0.55 -17.01
CA ALA A 137 -6.14 1.06 -16.42
C ALA A 137 -6.32 2.51 -15.91
N ASP A 138 -7.00 3.37 -16.66
CA ASP A 138 -7.35 4.72 -16.22
C ASP A 138 -8.21 4.70 -14.96
N ALA A 139 -9.23 3.83 -14.92
CA ALA A 139 -10.08 3.62 -13.74
C ALA A 139 -9.24 3.22 -12.51
N MET A 140 -8.30 2.29 -12.68
CA MET A 140 -7.43 1.79 -11.61
C MET A 140 -6.41 2.83 -11.16
N SER A 141 -5.80 3.55 -12.10
CA SER A 141 -4.79 4.58 -11.80
C SER A 141 -5.35 5.70 -10.94
N MET A 142 -6.60 6.08 -11.18
CA MET A 142 -7.32 7.12 -10.45
C MET A 142 -7.46 6.83 -8.94
N VAL A 143 -7.39 5.56 -8.54
CA VAL A 143 -7.61 5.13 -7.15
C VAL A 143 -6.35 4.58 -6.47
N ILE A 144 -5.22 4.49 -7.18
CA ILE A 144 -3.97 3.93 -6.65
C ILE A 144 -3.48 4.69 -5.40
N ALA A 145 -3.76 5.99 -5.36
CA ALA A 145 -3.36 6.88 -4.29
C ALA A 145 -3.97 6.51 -2.92
N PHE A 146 -5.15 5.86 -2.89
CA PHE A 146 -5.72 5.38 -1.62
C PHE A 146 -4.85 4.28 -1.00
N GLY A 147 -4.37 3.33 -1.82
CA GLY A 147 -3.47 2.28 -1.35
C GLY A 147 -2.17 2.85 -0.80
N LEU A 148 -1.58 3.83 -1.51
CA LEU A 148 -0.37 4.54 -1.07
C LEU A 148 -0.61 5.31 0.22
N LEU A 149 -1.70 6.08 0.32
CA LEU A 149 -2.05 6.86 1.50
C LEU A 149 -2.11 5.97 2.75
N PHE A 150 -2.98 4.96 2.74
CA PHE A 150 -3.17 4.12 3.93
C PHE A 150 -1.98 3.21 4.19
N GLY A 151 -1.32 2.70 3.15
CA GLY A 151 -0.10 1.90 3.29
C GLY A 151 1.01 2.67 3.99
N ARG A 152 1.26 3.92 3.57
CA ARG A 152 2.28 4.78 4.19
C ARG A 152 1.92 5.19 5.62
N LEU A 153 0.65 5.44 5.90
CA LEU A 153 0.20 5.65 7.28
C LEU A 153 0.41 4.40 8.14
N ALA A 154 0.15 3.20 7.61
CA ALA A 154 0.43 1.95 8.31
C ALA A 154 1.94 1.71 8.52
N ASN A 155 2.80 2.08 7.55
CA ASN A 155 4.26 2.03 7.75
C ASN A 155 4.69 2.95 8.89
N PHE A 156 4.10 4.16 9.01
CA PHE A 156 4.38 5.03 10.14
C PHE A 156 3.95 4.39 11.46
N ILE A 157 2.73 3.83 11.55
CA ILE A 157 2.22 3.15 12.76
C ILE A 157 3.12 1.96 13.15
N ASN A 158 3.60 1.20 12.17
CA ASN A 158 4.52 0.08 12.36
C ASN A 158 5.95 0.52 12.69
N ALA A 159 6.23 1.83 12.68
CA ALA A 159 7.56 2.40 12.79
C ALA A 159 8.53 1.73 11.79
N GLU A 160 8.17 1.61 10.51
CA GLU A 160 9.02 1.03 9.46
C GLU A 160 9.14 1.97 8.26
N LEU A 161 10.17 1.77 7.41
CA LEU A 161 10.45 2.63 6.24
C LEU A 161 10.63 4.12 6.58
N TRP A 162 11.24 4.39 7.73
CA TRP A 162 11.66 5.73 8.12
C TRP A 162 12.72 6.27 7.16
N GLY A 163 12.86 7.59 7.12
CA GLY A 163 13.78 8.26 6.22
C GLY A 163 15.22 8.27 6.71
N ARG A 164 16.05 9.06 6.03
CA ARG A 164 17.42 9.32 6.49
C ARG A 164 17.45 10.08 7.82
N ALA A 165 18.57 9.96 8.53
CA ALA A 165 18.86 10.75 9.73
C ALA A 165 18.82 12.25 9.41
N SER A 166 18.30 13.06 10.33
CA SER A 166 18.01 14.46 10.06
C SER A 166 17.89 15.33 11.32
N ASP A 167 18.34 16.58 11.20
CA ASP A 167 18.32 17.59 12.26
C ASP A 167 17.10 18.54 12.16
N VAL A 168 16.15 18.26 11.26
CA VAL A 168 14.94 19.10 11.14
C VAL A 168 14.09 19.03 12.42
N PRO A 169 13.38 20.10 12.80
CA PRO A 169 12.69 20.17 14.08
C PRO A 169 11.50 19.19 14.22
N TRP A 170 11.06 18.59 13.11
CA TRP A 170 10.02 17.55 13.08
C TRP A 170 10.58 16.14 12.82
N ALA A 171 11.90 15.95 12.98
CA ALA A 171 12.50 14.63 12.93
C ALA A 171 11.95 13.76 14.09
N VAL A 172 11.78 12.47 13.83
CA VAL A 172 11.18 11.51 14.76
C VAL A 172 12.22 10.49 15.21
N ILE A 173 12.26 10.21 16.52
CA ILE A 173 13.08 9.15 17.11
C ILE A 173 12.28 7.84 17.03
N PHE A 174 12.51 7.06 15.98
CA PHE A 174 11.82 5.78 15.75
C PHE A 174 12.40 4.65 16.61
N PRO A 175 11.58 3.70 17.11
CA PRO A 175 12.05 2.56 17.88
C PRO A 175 12.83 1.55 17.02
N GLY A 176 13.63 0.71 17.69
CA GLY A 176 14.32 -0.42 17.07
C GLY A 176 15.77 -0.13 16.67
N ALA A 177 16.62 -1.16 16.77
CA ALA A 177 18.07 -1.03 16.54
C ALA A 177 18.42 -0.47 15.16
N ALA A 178 17.71 -0.91 14.11
CA ALA A 178 17.93 -0.42 12.75
C ALA A 178 17.60 1.08 12.58
N ALA A 179 16.62 1.60 13.32
CA ALA A 179 16.31 3.03 13.29
C ALA A 179 17.36 3.86 14.03
N GLN A 180 18.03 3.27 15.03
CA GLN A 180 19.08 3.94 15.80
C GLN A 180 20.46 3.87 15.13
N ASP A 181 20.61 3.10 14.05
CA ASP A 181 21.86 2.99 13.29
C ASP A 181 22.11 4.19 12.37
N CYS A 182 22.82 5.20 12.87
CA CYS A 182 23.12 6.42 12.14
C CYS A 182 24.61 6.56 11.83
N ALA A 183 24.92 6.52 10.54
CA ALA A 183 26.28 6.48 10.01
C ALA A 183 27.08 7.80 10.12
N GLY A 184 26.46 8.89 10.59
CA GLY A 184 27.07 10.22 10.64
C GLY A 184 26.43 11.13 11.69
N PRO A 185 26.93 12.37 11.85
CA PRO A 185 26.49 13.26 12.93
C PRO A 185 25.06 13.78 12.77
N ALA A 186 24.51 13.74 11.55
CA ALA A 186 23.16 14.19 11.28
C ALA A 186 22.13 13.32 12.01
N GLY A 187 21.14 13.95 12.63
CA GLY A 187 20.07 13.28 13.38
C GLY A 187 20.49 12.76 14.74
N ILE A 188 21.75 12.94 15.16
CA ILE A 188 22.19 12.55 16.50
C ILE A 188 21.71 13.59 17.51
N VAL A 189 20.85 13.17 18.44
CA VAL A 189 20.27 14.03 19.47
C VAL A 189 20.45 13.44 20.86
N ASP A 190 20.59 14.30 21.86
CA ASP A 190 20.51 13.88 23.26
C ASP A 190 19.03 13.83 23.67
N TYR A 191 18.59 12.64 24.11
CA TYR A 191 17.24 12.41 24.59
C TYR A 191 17.30 11.71 25.95
N PHE A 192 17.01 12.47 27.02
CA PHE A 192 17.08 12.01 28.41
C PHE A 192 18.43 11.36 28.79
N GLY A 193 19.55 11.96 28.35
CA GLY A 193 20.89 11.45 28.67
C GLY A 193 21.32 10.23 27.86
N ALA A 194 20.55 9.87 26.83
CA ALA A 194 20.93 8.88 25.83
C ALA A 194 21.12 9.55 24.47
N THR A 195 22.20 9.20 23.77
CA THR A 195 22.41 9.59 22.38
C THR A 195 21.55 8.71 21.48
N VAL A 196 20.57 9.30 20.80
CA VAL A 196 19.63 8.60 19.92
C VAL A 196 19.63 9.22 18.53
N CYS A 197 19.10 8.49 17.56
CA CYS A 197 18.96 8.97 16.21
C CYS A 197 17.51 9.36 15.85
N ALA A 198 17.38 10.60 15.40
CA ALA A 198 16.19 11.18 14.83
C ALA A 198 16.23 11.15 13.29
N ARG A 199 15.09 10.85 12.68
CA ARG A 199 14.97 10.64 11.23
C ARG A 199 13.78 11.36 10.66
N HIS A 200 13.82 11.61 9.36
CA HIS A 200 12.63 12.05 8.64
C HIS A 200 11.51 11.01 8.77
N PRO A 201 10.28 11.38 9.18
CA PRO A 201 9.10 10.55 9.03
C PRO A 201 8.63 10.54 7.55
N SER A 202 9.46 10.02 6.64
CA SER A 202 9.21 10.01 5.19
C SER A 202 7.90 9.35 4.81
N GLN A 203 7.44 8.38 5.60
CA GLN A 203 6.15 7.74 5.42
C GLN A 203 5.01 8.77 5.42
N LEU A 204 5.07 9.80 6.30
CA LEU A 204 4.06 10.85 6.35
C LEU A 204 4.17 11.80 5.14
N TYR A 205 5.37 11.99 4.60
CA TYR A 205 5.57 12.80 3.40
C TYR A 205 4.97 12.09 2.18
N GLU A 206 5.24 10.79 2.04
CA GLU A 206 4.69 9.94 0.98
C GLU A 206 3.16 9.82 1.11
N ALA A 207 2.64 9.64 2.32
CA ALA A 207 1.19 9.66 2.58
C ALA A 207 0.56 10.99 2.13
N ALA A 208 1.19 12.13 2.43
CA ALA A 208 0.68 13.44 2.04
C ALA A 208 0.79 13.70 0.52
N LEU A 209 1.91 13.37 -0.10
CA LEU A 209 2.21 13.72 -1.49
C LEU A 209 1.67 12.67 -2.49
N GLU A 210 2.05 11.41 -2.31
CA GLU A 210 1.66 10.31 -3.20
C GLU A 210 0.27 9.77 -2.87
N GLY A 211 -0.15 9.89 -1.61
CA GLY A 211 -1.48 9.52 -1.18
C GLY A 211 -2.49 10.64 -1.39
N LEU A 212 -2.48 11.64 -0.51
CA LEU A 212 -3.53 12.66 -0.44
C LEU A 212 -3.50 13.62 -1.63
N PHE A 213 -2.36 14.25 -1.89
CA PHE A 213 -2.23 15.28 -2.93
C PHE A 213 -2.40 14.68 -4.33
N MET A 214 -1.65 13.63 -4.67
CA MET A 214 -1.80 12.94 -5.95
C MET A 214 -3.22 12.41 -6.13
N GLY A 215 -3.80 11.78 -5.11
CA GLY A 215 -5.19 11.30 -5.16
C GLY A 215 -6.19 12.42 -5.43
N ALA A 216 -6.08 13.56 -4.74
CA ALA A 216 -6.92 14.73 -4.97
C ALA A 216 -6.80 15.25 -6.41
N VAL A 217 -5.58 15.32 -6.95
CA VAL A 217 -5.33 15.72 -8.33
C VAL A 217 -5.98 14.74 -9.31
N LEU A 218 -5.72 13.43 -9.18
CA LEU A 218 -6.27 12.41 -10.09
C LEU A 218 -7.81 12.41 -10.08
N LEU A 219 -8.42 12.47 -8.90
CA LEU A 219 -9.88 12.53 -8.77
C LEU A 219 -10.44 13.83 -9.36
N PHE A 220 -9.78 14.96 -9.15
CA PHE A 220 -10.18 16.22 -9.77
C PHE A 220 -10.11 16.16 -11.30
N LEU A 221 -9.03 15.63 -11.85
CA LEU A 221 -8.85 15.50 -13.30
C LEU A 221 -9.91 14.56 -13.91
N ALA A 222 -10.17 13.43 -13.26
CA ALA A 222 -11.17 12.46 -13.68
C ALA A 222 -12.60 13.03 -13.63
N TRP A 223 -13.02 13.64 -12.50
CA TRP A 223 -14.40 14.09 -12.30
C TRP A 223 -14.71 15.48 -12.86
N ARG A 224 -13.73 16.39 -12.95
CA ARG A 224 -13.96 17.80 -13.29
C ARG A 224 -13.33 18.24 -14.60
N ARG A 225 -12.26 17.57 -15.06
CA ARG A 225 -11.55 17.96 -16.29
C ARG A 225 -11.78 17.01 -17.47
N GLY A 226 -12.59 15.96 -17.29
CA GLY A 226 -12.93 15.03 -18.37
C GLY A 226 -11.73 14.24 -18.89
N TRP A 227 -10.74 13.97 -18.05
CA TRP A 227 -9.53 13.23 -18.48
C TRP A 227 -9.83 11.78 -18.86
N LEU A 228 -10.86 11.18 -18.27
CA LEU A 228 -11.33 9.84 -18.64
C LEU A 228 -12.00 9.77 -20.02
N LYS A 229 -12.21 10.91 -20.70
CA LYS A 229 -12.77 10.96 -22.08
C LYS A 229 -11.71 10.91 -23.18
N ARG A 230 -10.44 11.00 -22.81
CA ARG A 230 -9.33 11.13 -23.76
C ARG A 230 -8.83 9.78 -24.25
#